data_AF-A0A352F1S1-F1
#
_entry.id   AF-A0A352F1S1-F1
#
_cell.length_a   1.000
_cell.length_b   1.000
_cell.length_c   1.000
_cell.angle_alpha   90.00
_cell.angle_beta   90.00
_cell.angle_gamma   90.00
#
_symmetry.space_group_name_H-M   'P 1'
#
loop_
_entity.id
_entity.type
_entity.pdbx_description
1 polymer ?
#
loop_
_entity_poly.entity_id
_entity_poly.type
_entity_poly.pdbx_seq_one_letter_code
_entity_poly.pdbx_strand_id
1 'polypeptide(L)'
;MTDEKIEERITRLAFDGDALRFREFVAKLKAGLPAGTGVALRGSVVTNKRWENGQPFDSDGRGSSDLDVTLIGAKVMEFWNADAYYIPGLHTKPLCDEDPMVAPALNSLREELQKLAGRPVNFQATANFILYSRDVLFDEPYYTVIEAEKVS
;
A
#
# COMPACT_ATOMS: atom_id res chain seq x y z
N MET A 1 -18.08 -5.85 -4.96
CA MET A 1 -17.42 -5.56 -6.26
C MET A 1 -16.50 -6.74 -6.53
N THR A 2 -16.36 -7.22 -7.76
CA THR A 2 -15.45 -8.35 -8.04
C THR A 2 -14.00 -7.86 -8.07
N ASP A 3 -13.05 -8.74 -7.76
CA ASP A 3 -11.62 -8.42 -7.76
C ASP A 3 -11.14 -7.87 -9.11
N GLU A 4 -11.62 -8.45 -10.21
CA GLU A 4 -11.35 -7.98 -11.58
C GLU A 4 -11.74 -6.50 -11.77
N LYS A 5 -12.91 -6.08 -11.25
CA LYS A 5 -13.37 -4.69 -11.39
C LYS A 5 -12.57 -3.71 -10.53
N ILE A 6 -12.00 -4.19 -9.44
CA ILE A 6 -11.13 -3.39 -8.57
C ILE A 6 -9.75 -3.25 -9.23
N GLU A 7 -9.21 -4.33 -9.78
CA GLU A 7 -7.95 -4.30 -10.53
C GLU A 7 -8.01 -3.37 -11.75
N GLU A 8 -9.08 -3.47 -12.56
CA GLU A 8 -9.32 -2.57 -13.68
C GLU A 8 -9.38 -1.10 -13.23
N ARG A 9 -10.05 -0.84 -12.11
CA ARG A 9 -10.12 0.51 -11.52
C ARG A 9 -8.72 0.99 -11.11
N ILE A 10 -7.97 0.18 -10.38
CA ILE A 10 -6.63 0.54 -9.91
C ILE A 10 -5.72 0.82 -11.10
N THR A 11 -5.73 -0.06 -12.10
CA THR A 11 -4.94 0.10 -13.32
C THR A 11 -5.30 1.40 -14.04
N ARG A 12 -6.61 1.70 -14.19
CA ARG A 12 -7.08 2.94 -14.82
C ARG A 12 -6.71 4.19 -14.03
N LEU A 13 -6.87 4.17 -12.71
CA LEU A 13 -6.67 5.34 -11.85
C LEU A 13 -5.19 5.60 -11.55
N ALA A 14 -4.50 4.61 -10.99
CA ALA A 14 -3.13 4.78 -10.51
C ALA A 14 -2.08 4.65 -11.61
N PHE A 15 -2.38 3.92 -12.69
CA PHE A 15 -1.42 3.58 -13.74
C PHE A 15 -1.85 4.03 -15.14
N ASP A 16 -2.81 4.97 -15.24
CA ASP A 16 -3.29 5.54 -16.51
C ASP A 16 -3.84 4.51 -17.52
N GLY A 17 -4.30 3.35 -17.03
CA GLY A 17 -4.75 2.23 -17.87
C GLY A 17 -3.62 1.33 -18.37
N ASP A 18 -2.37 1.58 -17.97
CA ASP A 18 -1.21 0.79 -18.34
C ASP A 18 -1.08 -0.47 -17.45
N ALA A 19 -1.65 -1.57 -17.93
CA ALA A 19 -1.60 -2.86 -17.23
C ALA A 19 -0.18 -3.46 -17.15
N LEU A 20 0.76 -3.07 -18.02
CA LEU A 20 2.14 -3.51 -17.92
C LEU A 20 2.81 -2.84 -16.72
N ARG A 21 2.64 -1.53 -16.58
CA ARG A 21 3.14 -0.76 -15.45
C ARG A 21 2.60 -1.25 -14.11
N PHE A 22 1.31 -1.61 -14.04
CA PHE A 22 0.74 -2.22 -12.83
C PHE A 22 1.40 -3.57 -12.50
N ARG A 23 1.60 -4.44 -13.50
CA ARG A 23 2.28 -5.73 -13.28
C ARG A 23 3.75 -5.55 -12.86
N GLU A 24 4.45 -4.59 -13.43
CA GLU A 24 5.82 -4.24 -13.03
C GLU A 24 5.89 -3.74 -11.58
N PHE A 25 4.88 -2.96 -11.16
CA PHE A 25 4.75 -2.48 -9.79
C PHE A 25 4.60 -3.65 -8.81
N VAL A 26 3.69 -4.57 -9.09
CA VAL A 26 3.51 -5.78 -8.27
C VAL A 26 4.77 -6.67 -8.27
N ALA A 27 5.44 -6.80 -9.41
CA ALA A 27 6.68 -7.57 -9.52
C ALA A 27 7.82 -6.96 -8.67
N LYS A 28 7.97 -5.63 -8.68
CA LYS A 28 8.95 -4.91 -7.85
C LYS A 28 8.66 -5.05 -6.36
N LEU A 29 7.39 -4.94 -5.96
CA LEU A 29 6.99 -5.21 -4.57
C LEU A 29 7.42 -6.62 -4.16
N LYS A 30 7.08 -7.64 -4.97
CA LYS A 30 7.41 -9.03 -4.66
C LYS A 30 8.92 -9.28 -4.56
N ALA A 31 9.72 -8.60 -5.38
CA ALA A 31 11.18 -8.76 -5.38
C ALA A 31 11.88 -7.99 -4.27
N GLY A 32 11.35 -6.81 -3.90
CA GLY A 32 11.97 -5.92 -2.92
C GLY A 32 11.54 -6.16 -1.47
N LEU A 33 10.47 -6.91 -1.25
CA LEU A 33 9.96 -7.21 0.08
C LEU A 33 10.48 -8.55 0.62
N PRO A 34 10.55 -8.72 1.95
CA PRO A 34 10.87 -10.02 2.54
C PRO A 34 9.92 -11.11 2.07
N ALA A 35 10.45 -12.33 1.88
CA ALA A 35 9.63 -13.49 1.57
C ALA A 35 8.50 -13.68 2.60
N GLY A 36 7.32 -14.06 2.11
CA GLY A 36 6.11 -14.23 2.91
C GLY A 36 5.32 -12.95 3.19
N THR A 37 5.82 -11.78 2.77
CA THR A 37 5.10 -10.51 2.92
C THR A 37 3.87 -10.47 2.03
N GLY A 38 2.69 -10.32 2.62
CA GLY A 38 1.47 -9.98 1.90
C GLY A 38 1.40 -8.50 1.59
N VAL A 39 0.67 -8.13 0.54
CA VAL A 39 0.49 -6.73 0.14
C VAL A 39 -0.95 -6.49 -0.27
N ALA A 40 -1.53 -5.43 0.29
CA ALA A 40 -2.85 -4.93 -0.08
C ALA A 40 -2.76 -3.44 -0.45
N LEU A 41 -3.52 -3.05 -1.47
CA LEU A 41 -3.78 -1.66 -1.81
C LEU A 41 -5.06 -1.22 -1.09
N ARG A 42 -5.10 0.01 -0.56
CA ARG A 42 -6.25 0.55 0.16
C ARG A 42 -6.57 1.99 -0.27
N GLY A 43 -7.57 2.57 0.37
CA GLY A 43 -7.86 3.99 0.25
C GLY A 43 -8.45 4.38 -1.11
N SER A 44 -8.08 5.57 -1.55
CA SER A 44 -8.76 6.25 -2.65
C SER A 44 -8.62 5.54 -4.00
N VAL A 45 -7.55 4.77 -4.23
CA VAL A 45 -7.38 3.98 -5.46
C VAL A 45 -8.41 2.86 -5.57
N VAL A 46 -8.83 2.29 -4.44
CA VAL A 46 -9.80 1.19 -4.37
C VAL A 46 -11.21 1.75 -4.40
N THR A 47 -11.48 2.83 -3.68
CA THR A 47 -12.84 3.40 -3.52
C THR A 47 -13.21 4.44 -4.57
N ASN A 48 -12.22 5.00 -5.27
CA ASN A 48 -12.33 6.23 -6.06
C ASN A 48 -12.84 7.44 -5.26
N LYS A 49 -12.61 7.45 -3.93
CA LYS A 49 -13.02 8.52 -3.03
C LYS A 49 -11.90 8.79 -2.03
N ARG A 50 -11.44 10.03 -1.96
CA ARG A 50 -10.52 10.49 -0.93
C ARG A 50 -11.17 10.42 0.44
N TRP A 51 -10.38 10.08 1.45
CA TRP A 51 -10.89 9.94 2.80
C TRP A 51 -11.16 11.32 3.43
N GLU A 52 -10.39 12.37 3.09
CA GLU A 52 -10.54 13.69 3.72
C GLU A 52 -11.85 14.38 3.33
N ASN A 53 -12.25 14.27 2.06
CA ASN A 53 -13.29 15.13 1.49
C ASN A 53 -14.25 14.40 0.54
N GLY A 54 -14.08 13.08 0.34
CA GLY A 54 -14.93 12.28 -0.55
C GLY A 54 -14.77 12.58 -2.04
N GLN A 55 -13.82 13.45 -2.44
CA GLN A 55 -13.59 13.79 -3.83
C GLN A 55 -13.05 12.59 -4.62
N PRO A 56 -13.26 12.56 -5.94
CA PRO A 56 -12.69 11.54 -6.80
C PRO A 56 -11.17 11.46 -6.71
N PHE A 57 -10.63 10.29 -7.02
CA PHE A 57 -9.19 10.10 -7.18
C PHE A 57 -8.65 11.09 -8.24
N ASP A 58 -7.51 11.73 -7.93
CA ASP A 58 -6.90 12.77 -8.77
C ASP A 58 -7.80 13.99 -9.08
N SER A 59 -8.74 14.36 -8.19
CA SER A 59 -9.63 15.52 -8.38
C SER A 59 -8.88 16.85 -8.60
N ASP A 60 -7.67 16.97 -8.05
CA ASP A 60 -6.83 18.17 -8.16
C ASP A 60 -5.81 18.09 -9.30
N GLY A 61 -5.96 17.10 -10.19
CA GLY A 61 -5.07 16.84 -11.30
C GLY A 61 -4.38 15.47 -11.19
N ARG A 62 -3.85 15.01 -12.33
CA ARG A 62 -3.16 13.72 -12.44
C ARG A 62 -1.99 13.64 -11.46
N GLY A 63 -1.96 12.57 -10.66
CA GLY A 63 -0.91 12.33 -9.67
C GLY A 63 -1.09 13.09 -8.35
N SER A 64 -2.24 13.74 -8.12
CA SER A 64 -2.53 14.44 -6.87
C SER A 64 -3.04 13.52 -5.76
N SER A 65 -3.46 12.30 -6.09
CA SER A 65 -3.76 11.24 -5.13
C SER A 65 -2.58 10.27 -5.02
N ASP A 66 -2.29 9.90 -3.78
CA ASP A 66 -1.30 8.91 -3.40
C ASP A 66 -1.79 7.47 -3.58
N LEU A 67 -0.86 6.53 -3.44
CA LEU A 67 -1.11 5.10 -3.46
C LEU A 67 -0.72 4.48 -2.12
N ASP A 68 -1.71 4.07 -1.35
CA ASP A 68 -1.52 3.42 -0.06
C ASP A 68 -1.27 1.93 -0.21
N VAL A 69 -0.10 1.48 0.21
CA VAL A 69 0.34 0.08 0.18
C VAL A 69 0.48 -0.43 1.61
N THR A 70 -0.39 -1.37 1.98
CA THR A 70 -0.30 -2.08 3.26
C THR A 70 0.53 -3.35 3.11
N LEU A 71 1.62 -3.44 3.85
CA LEU A 71 2.51 -4.59 3.94
C LEU A 71 2.10 -5.46 5.14
N ILE A 72 2.00 -6.77 4.93
CA ILE A 72 1.43 -7.69 5.91
C ILE A 72 2.47 -8.75 6.26
N GLY A 73 2.84 -8.84 7.53
CA GLY A 73 3.68 -9.89 8.09
C GLY A 73 4.65 -9.38 9.15
N ALA A 74 5.00 -10.24 10.10
CA ALA A 74 5.91 -9.88 11.20
C ALA A 74 7.30 -9.45 10.70
N LYS A 75 7.85 -10.15 9.70
CA LYS A 75 9.20 -9.88 9.19
C LYS A 75 9.34 -8.53 8.50
N VAL A 76 8.32 -8.09 7.76
CA VAL A 76 8.36 -6.76 7.10
C VAL A 76 8.26 -5.62 8.11
N MET A 77 7.66 -5.85 9.27
CA MET A 77 7.59 -4.84 10.32
C MET A 77 8.94 -4.51 10.93
N GLU A 78 9.88 -5.47 10.98
CA GLU A 78 11.24 -5.27 11.50
C GLU A 78 12.01 -4.16 10.75
N PHE A 79 11.53 -3.73 9.58
CA PHE A 79 12.12 -2.64 8.81
C PHE A 79 11.76 -1.24 9.35
N TRP A 80 10.76 -1.13 10.23
CA TRP A 80 10.41 0.14 10.88
C TRP A 80 11.22 0.36 12.16
N ASN A 81 11.67 1.60 12.35
CA ASN A 81 12.31 2.05 13.59
C ASN A 81 11.38 1.82 14.78
N ALA A 82 11.94 1.53 15.95
CA ALA A 82 11.20 1.16 17.15
C ALA A 82 10.17 2.21 17.62
N ASP A 83 10.39 3.49 17.30
CA ASP A 83 9.50 4.63 17.62
C ASP A 83 8.52 4.98 16.48
N ALA A 84 8.56 4.24 15.38
CA ALA A 84 7.74 4.45 14.19
C ALA A 84 6.49 3.54 14.15
N TYR A 85 5.86 3.36 15.30
CA TYR A 85 4.65 2.56 15.46
C TYR A 85 3.50 3.39 16.03
N TYR A 86 2.29 3.20 15.50
CA TYR A 86 1.06 3.62 16.19
C TYR A 86 0.72 2.61 17.30
N ILE A 87 0.90 1.31 17.01
CA ILE A 87 0.76 0.23 17.97
C ILE A 87 2.02 -0.64 17.88
N PRO A 88 2.93 -0.60 18.88
CA PRO A 88 4.16 -1.38 18.86
C PRO A 88 3.92 -2.86 18.54
N GLY A 89 4.64 -3.39 17.55
CA GLY A 89 4.52 -4.78 17.12
C GLY A 89 3.25 -5.15 16.35
N LEU A 90 2.31 -4.23 16.14
CA LEU A 90 1.08 -4.49 15.38
C LEU A 90 0.88 -3.57 14.16
N HIS A 91 1.16 -2.27 14.28
CA HIS A 91 0.83 -1.30 13.25
C HIS A 91 1.80 -0.11 13.22
N THR A 92 2.38 0.12 12.04
CA THR A 92 3.42 1.14 11.87
C THR A 92 2.85 2.51 11.51
N LYS A 93 3.65 3.56 11.70
CA LYS A 93 3.46 4.84 11.02
C LYS A 93 3.68 4.66 9.50
N PRO A 94 3.08 5.48 8.63
CA PRO A 94 3.35 5.43 7.21
C PRO A 94 4.80 5.85 6.91
N LEU A 95 5.45 5.12 6.01
CA LEU A 95 6.66 5.54 5.32
C LEU A 95 6.22 6.29 4.05
N CYS A 96 6.53 7.59 3.99
CA CYS A 96 6.15 8.50 2.92
C CYS A 96 7.26 9.53 2.65
N ASP A 97 7.02 10.49 1.75
CA ASP A 97 8.00 11.53 1.40
C ASP A 97 8.31 12.48 2.57
N GLU A 98 7.34 12.72 3.47
CA GLU A 98 7.50 13.58 4.65
C GLU A 98 8.30 12.92 5.77
N ASP A 99 8.29 11.59 5.85
CA ASP A 99 8.98 10.83 6.88
C ASP A 99 9.71 9.60 6.31
N PRO A 100 10.73 9.79 5.45
CA PRO A 100 11.41 8.68 4.76
C PRO A 100 12.32 7.88 5.71
N MET A 101 12.57 8.38 6.92
CA MET A 101 13.52 7.81 7.86
C MET A 101 12.88 6.81 8.84
N VAL A 102 11.55 6.63 8.83
CA VAL A 102 10.87 5.64 9.68
C VAL A 102 11.20 4.20 9.32
N ALA A 103 11.53 3.94 8.05
CA ALA A 103 11.88 2.61 7.54
C ALA A 103 12.90 2.75 6.38
N PRO A 104 14.14 3.18 6.67
CA PRO A 104 15.09 3.63 5.66
C PRO A 104 15.47 2.50 4.68
N ALA A 105 15.48 1.26 5.15
CA ALA A 105 15.77 0.08 4.32
C ALA A 105 14.70 -0.20 3.25
N LEU A 106 13.48 0.33 3.39
CA LEU A 106 12.41 0.20 2.39
C LEU A 106 12.21 1.47 1.55
N ASN A 107 12.78 2.61 1.94
CA ASN A 107 12.52 3.87 1.26
C ASN A 107 12.98 3.87 -0.20
N SER A 108 14.12 3.24 -0.52
CA SER A 108 14.56 3.12 -1.92
C SER A 108 13.57 2.33 -2.79
N LEU A 109 12.98 1.26 -2.25
CA LEU A 109 11.94 0.50 -2.95
C LEU A 109 10.68 1.37 -3.17
N ARG A 110 10.26 2.10 -2.13
CA ARG A 110 9.11 3.02 -2.20
C ARG A 110 9.32 4.09 -3.27
N GLU A 111 10.49 4.71 -3.33
CA GLU A 111 10.83 5.73 -4.34
C GLU A 111 10.84 5.17 -5.77
N GLU A 112 11.34 3.95 -5.97
CA GLU A 112 11.25 3.28 -7.27
C GLU A 112 9.81 3.03 -7.71
N LEU A 113 8.96 2.60 -6.78
CA LEU A 113 7.55 2.37 -7.01
C LEU A 113 6.79 3.68 -7.27
N GLN A 114 7.15 4.75 -6.58
CA GLN A 114 6.64 6.11 -6.82
C GLN A 114 6.98 6.60 -8.23
N LYS A 115 8.22 6.40 -8.69
CA LYS A 115 8.61 6.70 -10.07
C LYS A 115 7.81 5.89 -11.09
N LEU A 116 7.55 4.62 -10.79
CA LEU A 116 6.78 3.75 -11.66
C LEU A 116 5.30 4.15 -11.70
N ALA A 117 4.69 4.43 -10.56
CA ALA A 117 3.29 4.84 -10.46
C ALA A 117 3.06 6.29 -10.93
N GLY A 118 4.09 7.14 -10.92
CA GLY A 118 3.99 8.55 -11.28
C GLY A 118 3.23 9.39 -10.24
N ARG A 119 3.14 8.91 -8.99
CA ARG A 119 2.40 9.51 -7.89
C ARG A 119 3.01 9.11 -6.54
N PRO A 120 2.73 9.82 -5.44
CA PRO A 120 3.22 9.43 -4.13
C PRO A 120 2.82 7.99 -3.78
N VAL A 121 3.74 7.23 -3.19
CA VAL A 121 3.49 5.88 -2.69
C VAL A 121 3.82 5.83 -1.22
N ASN A 122 2.86 5.39 -0.42
CA ASN A 122 2.97 5.30 1.03
C ASN A 122 2.96 3.84 1.45
N PHE A 123 3.91 3.46 2.30
CA PHE A 123 3.98 2.12 2.86
C PHE A 123 3.53 2.14 4.31
N GLN A 124 2.70 1.19 4.71
CA GLN A 124 2.36 0.96 6.11
C GLN A 124 2.37 -0.54 6.39
N ALA A 125 2.90 -0.97 7.52
CA ALA A 125 3.00 -2.39 7.82
C ALA A 125 2.09 -2.81 8.98
N THR A 126 1.64 -4.07 8.94
CA THR A 126 0.90 -4.72 10.02
C THR A 126 1.29 -6.19 10.19
N ALA A 127 1.26 -6.69 11.42
CA ALA A 127 1.68 -8.06 11.75
C ALA A 127 0.63 -9.10 11.33
N ASN A 128 -0.64 -8.73 11.39
CA ASN A 128 -1.77 -9.65 11.23
C ASN A 128 -2.91 -8.96 10.51
N PHE A 129 -3.17 -9.40 9.28
CA PHE A 129 -4.21 -8.82 8.44
C PHE A 129 -5.62 -8.98 9.00
N ILE A 130 -5.92 -10.10 9.69
CA ILE A 130 -7.27 -10.31 10.25
C ILE A 130 -7.51 -9.36 11.41
N LEU A 131 -6.55 -9.21 12.32
CA LEU A 131 -6.66 -8.25 13.43
C LEU A 131 -6.75 -6.82 12.89
N TYR A 132 -5.88 -6.48 11.94
CA TYR A 132 -5.91 -5.19 11.27
C TYR A 132 -7.25 -4.92 10.57
N SER A 133 -7.80 -5.90 9.86
CA SER A 133 -9.10 -5.77 9.20
C SER A 133 -10.24 -5.58 10.19
N ARG A 134 -10.15 -6.27 11.34
CA ARG A 134 -11.16 -6.21 12.40
C ARG A 134 -11.13 -4.90 13.19
N ASP A 135 -9.94 -4.38 13.45
CA ASP A 135 -9.75 -3.27 14.39
C ASP A 135 -9.53 -1.93 13.67
N VAL A 136 -9.17 -1.94 12.39
CA VAL A 136 -8.80 -0.73 11.62
C VAL A 136 -9.56 -0.60 10.30
N LEU A 137 -9.75 -1.68 9.53
CA LEU A 137 -10.36 -1.59 8.18
C LEU A 137 -11.86 -1.95 8.11
N PHE A 138 -12.60 -2.01 9.23
CA PHE A 138 -13.96 -2.59 9.23
C PHE A 138 -14.95 -1.96 8.22
N ASP A 139 -14.68 -0.74 7.75
CA ASP A 139 -15.48 -0.02 6.75
C ASP A 139 -14.67 0.41 5.50
N GLU A 140 -13.39 0.03 5.37
CA GLU A 140 -12.52 0.47 4.28
C GLU A 140 -12.21 -0.67 3.29
N PRO A 141 -12.65 -0.56 2.02
CA PRO A 141 -12.29 -1.51 0.98
C PRO A 141 -10.77 -1.56 0.72
N TYR A 142 -10.27 -2.77 0.49
CA TYR A 142 -8.89 -3.04 0.10
C TYR A 142 -8.84 -4.01 -1.09
N TYR A 143 -7.67 -4.16 -1.69
CA TYR A 143 -7.39 -5.10 -2.76
C TYR A 143 -6.05 -5.80 -2.53
N THR A 144 -6.08 -7.11 -2.30
CA THR A 144 -4.87 -7.90 -2.09
C THR A 144 -4.16 -8.15 -3.43
N VAL A 145 -2.90 -7.71 -3.54
CA VAL A 145 -2.06 -7.92 -4.73
C VAL A 145 -1.02 -9.02 -4.52
N ILE A 146 -0.65 -9.31 -3.27
CA ILE A 146 0.22 -10.42 -2.87
C ILE A 146 -0.38 -11.05 -1.62
N GLU A 147 -0.66 -12.35 -1.68
CA GLU A 147 -1.13 -13.11 -0.52
C GLU A 147 -0.03 -13.22 0.53
N ALA A 148 -0.38 -12.97 1.81
CA ALA A 148 0.53 -13.22 2.91
C ALA A 148 0.73 -14.73 3.08
N GLU A 149 1.96 -15.16 3.40
CA GLU A 149 2.19 -16.55 3.75
C GLU A 149 1.47 -16.87 5.07
N LYS A 150 0.72 -17.97 5.08
CA LYS A 150 0.03 -18.42 6.29
C LYS A 150 1.08 -18.87 7.29
N VAL A 151 1.18 -18.18 8.42
CA VAL A 151 1.93 -18.68 9.56
C VAL A 151 1.19 -19.93 10.05
N SER A 152 1.79 -21.10 9.81
CA SER A 152 1.32 -22.42 10.24
C SER A 152 1.40 -22.58 11.75
#